data_AF-A0A1A8MQW5-F1
#
_entry.id   AF-A0A1A8MQW5-F1
#
_cell.length_a   1.000
_cell.length_b   1.000
_cell.length_c   1.000
_cell.angle_alpha   90.00
_cell.angle_beta   90.00
_cell.angle_gamma   90.00
#
_symmetry.space_group_name_H-M   'P 1'
#
loop_
_entity.id
_entity.type
_entity.pdbx_description
1 polymer ?
#
loop_
_entity_poly.entity_id
_entity_poly.type
_entity_poly.pdbx_seq_one_letter_code
_entity_poly.pdbx_strand_id
1 'polypeptide(L)'
;MANCAEKSLWEQVCEEFEAEQPSSPHGKWREIDPTAAEIRENPVTGYLERNVFPVLLQGLEALLREGQKYGWFEREKPAWVPYVFLIKWLYNHNSQQQGRDPVNFHDIPFVKDFLSTRPGHHIPRFLLLSKEQAAVLIQAFWRGYKAAR
;
A
#
# COMPACT_ATOMS: atom_id res chain seq x y z
N MET A 1 -16.84 -34.42 30.93
CA MET A 1 -17.00 -34.44 29.46
C MET A 1 -17.33 -33.02 29.02
N ALA A 2 -16.62 -32.51 28.02
CA ALA A 2 -16.38 -31.08 27.79
C ALA A 2 -17.61 -30.27 27.34
N ASN A 3 -17.66 -29.01 27.78
CA ASN A 3 -18.64 -27.99 27.41
C ASN A 3 -18.31 -27.46 26.00
N CYS A 4 -19.17 -27.71 25.01
CA CYS A 4 -19.05 -27.13 23.67
C CYS A 4 -19.74 -25.75 23.71
N ALA A 5 -18.97 -24.68 23.87
CA ALA A 5 -19.52 -23.33 23.76
C ALA A 5 -19.97 -23.09 22.30
N GLU A 6 -21.27 -22.83 22.10
CA GLU A 6 -21.80 -22.45 20.78
C GLU A 6 -21.12 -21.15 20.34
N LYS A 7 -20.44 -21.20 19.18
CA LYS A 7 -19.81 -20.03 18.57
C LYS A 7 -20.89 -19.04 18.14
N SER A 8 -20.65 -17.76 18.44
CA SER A 8 -21.48 -16.64 18.00
C SER A 8 -21.56 -16.58 16.47
N LEU A 9 -22.69 -16.09 15.94
CA LEU A 9 -22.84 -15.85 14.50
C LEU A 9 -21.70 -15.00 13.91
N TRP A 10 -21.19 -14.03 14.68
CA TRP A 10 -20.04 -13.23 14.27
C TRP A 10 -18.74 -14.03 14.19
N GLU A 11 -18.55 -15.00 15.09
CA GLU A 11 -17.39 -15.89 15.05
C GLU A 11 -17.45 -16.81 13.83
N GLN A 12 -18.65 -17.26 13.46
CA GLN A 12 -18.87 -18.06 12.25
C GLN A 12 -18.55 -17.26 10.98
N VAL A 13 -19.03 -16.01 10.89
CA VAL A 13 -18.73 -15.13 9.74
C VAL A 13 -17.23 -14.82 9.63
N CYS A 14 -16.55 -14.59 10.76
CA CYS A 14 -15.10 -14.40 10.77
C CYS A 14 -14.36 -15.68 10.34
N GLU A 15 -14.80 -16.86 10.79
CA GLU A 15 -14.19 -18.13 10.39
C GLU A 15 -14.41 -18.45 8.91
N GLU A 16 -15.60 -18.20 8.37
CA GLU A 16 -15.87 -18.34 6.93
C GLU A 16 -14.97 -17.42 6.11
N PHE A 17 -14.82 -16.15 6.50
CA PHE A 17 -13.95 -15.20 5.82
C PHE A 17 -12.48 -15.64 5.84
N GLU A 18 -11.97 -16.07 7.00
CA GLU A 18 -10.59 -16.55 7.14
C GLU A 18 -10.35 -17.87 6.38
N ALA A 19 -11.36 -18.74 6.31
CA ALA A 19 -11.30 -20.00 5.55
C ALA A 19 -11.36 -19.79 4.03
N GLU A 20 -12.06 -18.75 3.57
CA GLU A 20 -12.13 -18.36 2.15
C GLU A 20 -10.95 -17.53 1.68
N GLN A 21 -10.08 -17.04 2.59
CA GLN A 21 -8.87 -16.36 2.16
C GLN A 21 -8.00 -17.34 1.37
N PRO A 22 -7.66 -17.04 0.10
CA PRO A 22 -6.71 -17.85 -0.63
C PRO A 22 -5.41 -17.90 0.18
N SER A 23 -4.86 -19.10 0.37
CA SER A 23 -3.58 -19.27 1.06
C SER A 23 -2.59 -18.27 0.49
N SER A 24 -2.07 -17.39 1.34
CA SER A 24 -1.10 -16.39 0.92
C SER A 24 0.03 -17.10 0.18
N PRO A 25 0.44 -16.64 -1.01
CA PRO A 25 1.58 -17.24 -1.72
C PRO A 25 2.90 -17.09 -0.96
N HIS A 26 2.90 -16.48 0.24
CA HIS A 26 4.07 -16.21 1.06
C HIS A 26 4.75 -17.43 1.70
N GLY A 27 4.30 -18.66 1.43
CA GLY A 27 4.88 -19.88 2.02
C GLY A 27 6.09 -20.49 1.29
N LYS A 28 6.40 -20.10 0.05
CA LYS A 28 7.50 -20.70 -0.74
C LYS A 28 8.25 -19.65 -1.55
N TRP A 29 9.13 -18.90 -0.91
CA TRP A 29 10.15 -18.09 -1.62
C TRP A 29 11.58 -18.58 -1.39
N ARG A 30 11.77 -19.77 -0.80
CA ARG A 30 13.09 -20.35 -0.57
C ARG A 30 13.16 -21.82 -0.94
N GLU A 31 13.03 -22.08 -2.23
CA GLU A 31 13.97 -22.96 -2.91
C GLU A 31 14.51 -22.13 -4.08
N ILE A 32 15.83 -22.02 -4.18
CA ILE A 32 16.45 -21.35 -5.32
C ILE A 32 16.17 -22.26 -6.52
N ASP A 33 15.13 -21.91 -7.27
CA ASP A 33 14.76 -22.59 -8.50
C ASP A 33 15.96 -22.56 -9.47
N PRO A 34 16.28 -23.64 -10.19
CA PRO A 34 17.31 -23.65 -11.23
C PRO A 34 17.11 -22.56 -12.30
N THR A 35 15.86 -22.08 -12.46
CA THR A 35 15.48 -20.96 -13.32
C THR A 35 16.10 -19.62 -12.91
N ALA A 36 16.53 -19.45 -11.65
CA ALA A 36 17.23 -18.25 -11.19
C ALA A 36 18.59 -18.07 -11.87
N ALA A 37 19.25 -19.16 -12.29
CA ALA A 37 20.49 -19.09 -13.06
C ALA A 37 20.23 -18.58 -14.49
N GLU A 38 19.13 -19.01 -15.12
CA GLU A 38 18.72 -18.57 -16.46
C GLU A 38 18.26 -17.10 -16.46
N ILE A 39 17.61 -16.64 -15.38
CA ILE A 39 17.20 -15.22 -15.21
C ILE A 39 18.42 -14.29 -15.16
N ARG A 40 19.55 -14.74 -14.60
CA ARG A 40 20.81 -13.97 -14.56
C ARG A 40 21.47 -13.79 -15.92
N GLU A 41 21.17 -14.66 -16.88
CA GLU A 41 21.64 -14.53 -18.27
C GLU A 41 20.69 -13.71 -19.15
N ASN A 42 19.52 -13.32 -18.63
CA ASN A 42 18.60 -12.47 -19.36
C ASN A 42 19.15 -11.03 -19.47
N PRO A 43 19.30 -10.48 -20.68
CA PRO A 43 19.83 -9.13 -20.88
C PRO A 43 18.98 -8.04 -20.21
N VAL A 44 17.67 -8.29 -19.99
CA VAL A 44 16.79 -7.38 -19.25
C VAL A 44 17.16 -7.34 -17.77
N THR A 45 17.40 -8.49 -17.15
CA THR A 45 17.82 -8.57 -15.74
C THR A 45 19.16 -7.86 -15.55
N GLY A 46 20.14 -8.13 -16.41
CA GLY A 46 21.43 -7.46 -16.36
C GLY A 46 21.33 -5.93 -16.54
N TYR A 47 20.39 -5.45 -17.37
CA TYR A 47 20.13 -4.02 -17.50
C TYR A 47 19.52 -3.43 -16.23
N LEU A 48 18.53 -4.08 -15.62
CA LEU A 48 17.89 -3.63 -14.38
C LEU A 48 18.87 -3.58 -13.22
N GLU A 49 19.67 -4.63 -13.04
CA GLU A 49 20.68 -4.73 -11.98
C GLU A 49 21.74 -3.63 -12.10
N ARG A 50 22.14 -3.27 -13.32
CA ARG A 50 23.19 -2.28 -13.56
C ARG A 50 22.68 -0.83 -13.51
N ASN A 51 21.46 -0.57 -14.02
CA ASN A 51 21.00 0.80 -14.27
C ASN A 51 19.85 1.24 -13.37
N VAL A 52 18.97 0.32 -12.96
CA VAL A 52 17.74 0.67 -12.24
C VAL A 52 17.86 0.40 -10.75
N PHE A 53 18.28 -0.82 -10.37
CA PHE A 53 18.34 -1.24 -8.97
C PHE A 53 19.27 -0.40 -8.09
N PRO A 54 20.46 0.06 -8.53
CA PRO A 54 21.32 0.86 -7.67
C PRO A 54 20.65 2.14 -7.16
N VAL A 55 19.80 2.75 -8.00
CA VAL A 55 19.04 3.96 -7.64
C VAL A 55 17.75 3.60 -6.90
N LEU A 56 17.04 2.58 -7.38
CA LEU A 56 15.76 2.18 -6.80
C LEU A 56 15.91 1.65 -5.38
N LEU A 57 16.91 0.81 -5.11
CA LEU A 57 17.15 0.23 -3.80
C LEU A 57 17.47 1.31 -2.76
N GLN A 58 18.24 2.33 -3.13
CA GLN A 58 18.51 3.48 -2.25
C GLN A 58 17.21 4.26 -1.94
N GLY A 59 16.36 4.47 -2.94
CA GLY A 59 15.08 5.13 -2.74
C GLY A 59 14.13 4.34 -1.86
N LEU A 60 14.11 3.02 -1.99
CA LEU A 60 13.34 2.12 -1.13
C LEU A 60 13.87 2.11 0.30
N GLU A 61 15.19 2.12 0.49
CA GLU A 61 15.78 2.23 1.82
C GLU A 61 15.39 3.55 2.49
N ALA A 62 15.48 4.67 1.77
CA ALA A 62 15.07 5.97 2.27
C ALA A 62 13.57 6.01 2.61
N LEU A 63 12.73 5.38 1.78
CA LEU A 63 11.29 5.25 2.01
C LEU A 63 10.99 4.51 3.31
N LEU A 64 11.69 3.40 3.58
CA LEU A 64 11.50 2.62 4.81
C LEU A 64 11.94 3.41 6.05
N ARG A 65 13.07 4.12 5.98
CA ARG A 65 13.56 4.98 7.06
C ARG A 65 12.57 6.11 7.39
N GLU A 66 12.01 6.75 6.36
CA GLU A 66 10.99 7.79 6.54
C GLU A 66 9.70 7.19 7.12
N GLY A 67 9.29 6.02 6.63
CA GLY A 67 8.13 5.30 7.15
C GLY A 67 8.27 4.93 8.62
N GLN A 68 9.47 4.54 9.05
CA GLN A 68 9.76 4.28 10.46
C GLN A 68 9.65 5.55 11.30
N LYS A 69 10.18 6.67 10.80
CA LYS A 69 10.13 7.98 11.49
C LYS A 69 8.71 8.48 11.73
N TYR A 70 7.79 8.25 10.79
CA TYR A 70 6.39 8.69 10.91
C TYR A 70 5.42 7.60 11.36
N GLY A 71 5.91 6.42 11.71
CA GLY A 71 5.09 5.30 12.17
C GLY A 71 4.11 4.79 11.10
N TRP A 72 4.50 4.78 9.82
CA TRP A 72 3.63 4.30 8.73
C TRP A 72 3.24 2.83 8.88
N PHE A 73 4.07 2.03 9.55
CA PHE A 73 3.86 0.60 9.75
C PHE A 73 2.91 0.27 10.92
N GLU A 74 2.58 1.27 11.75
CA GLU A 74 1.80 1.08 12.98
C GLU A 74 0.40 1.72 12.88
N ARG A 75 0.17 2.61 11.91
CA ARG A 75 -1.09 3.34 11.74
C ARG A 75 -2.00 2.63 10.76
N GLU A 76 -3.28 2.43 11.14
CA GLU A 76 -4.32 1.85 10.28
C GLU A 76 -4.49 2.61 8.94
N LYS A 77 -4.07 3.88 8.86
CA LYS A 77 -4.00 4.65 7.61
C LYS A 77 -2.75 5.53 7.62
N PRO A 78 -1.70 5.25 6.83
CA PRO A 78 -0.60 6.19 6.68
C PRO A 78 -1.14 7.46 6.02
N ALA A 79 -0.97 8.61 6.69
CA ALA A 79 -1.40 9.92 6.18
C ALA A 79 -0.71 10.31 4.86
N TRP A 80 0.33 9.57 4.45
CA TRP A 80 1.14 9.80 3.28
C TRP A 80 1.28 8.48 2.52
N VAL A 81 0.94 8.48 1.23
CA VAL A 81 1.04 7.26 0.44
C VAL A 81 2.51 7.01 0.08
N PRO A 82 3.11 5.86 0.42
CA PRO A 82 4.55 5.61 0.25
C PRO A 82 5.10 5.90 -1.16
N TYR A 83 4.32 5.64 -2.21
CA TYR A 83 4.75 5.93 -3.58
C TYR A 83 4.98 7.43 -3.84
N VAL A 84 4.27 8.33 -3.15
CA VAL A 84 4.42 9.79 -3.30
C VAL A 84 5.82 10.21 -2.86
N PHE A 85 6.27 9.67 -1.72
CA PHE A 85 7.63 9.90 -1.24
C PHE A 85 8.64 9.33 -2.22
N LEU A 86 8.47 8.08 -2.66
CA LEU A 86 9.44 7.41 -3.52
C LEU A 86 9.63 8.14 -4.85
N ILE A 87 8.53 8.57 -5.49
CA ILE A 87 8.58 9.36 -6.73
C ILE A 87 9.32 10.68 -6.51
N LYS A 88 8.97 11.41 -5.43
CA LYS A 88 9.65 12.67 -5.08
C LYS A 88 11.14 12.45 -4.82
N TRP A 89 11.49 11.38 -4.11
CA TRP A 89 12.87 11.06 -3.76
C TRP A 89 13.69 10.74 -5.01
N LEU A 90 13.19 9.84 -5.87
CA LEU A 90 13.85 9.42 -7.11
C LEU A 90 14.04 10.59 -8.08
N TYR A 91 13.04 11.47 -8.22
CA TYR A 91 13.15 12.62 -9.10
C TYR A 91 14.27 13.57 -8.66
N ASN A 92 14.32 13.91 -7.37
CA ASN A 92 15.31 14.85 -6.83
C ASN A 92 16.72 14.26 -6.73
N HIS A 93 16.86 12.93 -6.62
CA HIS A 93 18.15 12.23 -6.62
C HIS A 93 18.65 11.88 -8.02
N ASN A 94 17.94 12.28 -9.07
CA ASN A 94 18.43 12.14 -10.44
C ASN A 94 19.67 13.03 -10.64
N SER A 95 20.73 12.50 -11.25
CA SER A 95 21.96 13.24 -11.54
C SER A 95 21.71 14.54 -12.32
N GLN A 96 20.69 14.55 -13.18
CA GLN A 96 20.26 15.73 -13.94
C GLN A 96 19.65 16.86 -13.08
N GLN A 97 19.32 16.58 -11.82
CA GLN A 97 18.79 17.56 -10.86
C GLN A 97 19.83 18.01 -9.83
N GLN A 98 21.07 17.50 -9.90
CA GLN A 98 22.14 17.94 -9.00
C GLN A 98 22.40 19.44 -9.15
N GLY A 99 22.45 20.15 -8.02
CA GLY A 99 22.66 21.60 -7.97
C GLY A 99 21.38 22.44 -8.19
N ARG A 100 20.21 21.82 -8.35
CA ARG A 100 18.91 22.49 -8.34
C ARG A 100 18.23 22.34 -6.98
N ASP A 101 17.29 23.23 -6.70
CA ASP A 101 16.46 23.12 -5.50
C ASP A 101 15.53 21.90 -5.58
N PRO A 102 15.31 21.17 -4.47
CA PRO A 102 14.40 20.03 -4.45
C PRO A 102 12.97 20.41 -4.85
N VAL A 103 12.43 19.67 -5.82
CA VAL A 103 11.06 19.85 -6.33
C VAL A 103 10.07 19.04 -5.49
N ASN A 104 8.94 19.66 -5.14
CA ASN A 104 7.85 18.96 -4.45
C ASN A 104 7.07 18.07 -5.41
N PHE A 105 6.40 17.04 -4.88
CA PHE A 105 5.72 16.02 -5.69
C PHE A 105 4.74 16.61 -6.73
N HIS A 106 3.91 17.57 -6.32
CA HIS A 106 2.92 18.19 -7.20
C HIS A 106 3.52 19.10 -8.28
N ASP A 107 4.78 19.51 -8.10
CA ASP A 107 5.49 20.40 -9.02
C ASP A 107 6.37 19.62 -10.02
N ILE A 108 6.51 18.31 -9.85
CA ILE A 108 7.23 17.46 -10.81
C ILE A 108 6.48 17.47 -12.15
N PRO A 109 7.13 17.81 -13.29
CA PRO A 109 6.44 18.04 -14.56
C PRO A 109 5.52 16.89 -14.99
N PHE A 110 6.04 15.65 -15.02
CA PHE A 110 5.23 14.50 -15.44
C PHE A 110 4.10 14.17 -14.45
N VAL A 111 4.27 14.47 -13.16
CA VAL A 111 3.23 14.28 -12.15
C VAL A 111 2.13 15.30 -12.35
N LYS A 112 2.50 16.57 -12.56
CA LYS A 112 1.57 17.66 -12.84
C LYS A 112 0.73 17.36 -14.09
N ASP A 113 1.36 16.90 -15.16
CA ASP A 113 0.66 16.53 -16.40
C ASP A 113 -0.26 15.32 -16.19
N PHE A 114 0.21 14.31 -15.46
CA PHE A 114 -0.58 13.12 -15.14
C PHE A 114 -1.81 13.44 -14.29
N LEU A 115 -1.67 14.28 -13.25
CA LEU A 115 -2.77 14.70 -12.39
C LEU A 115 -3.74 15.65 -13.12
N SER A 116 -3.26 16.46 -14.07
CA SER A 116 -4.11 17.36 -14.86
C SER A 116 -5.01 16.60 -15.84
N THR A 117 -4.54 15.45 -16.34
CA THR A 117 -5.30 14.60 -17.28
C THR A 117 -6.18 13.56 -16.58
N ARG A 118 -5.94 13.30 -15.30
CA ARG A 118 -6.67 12.31 -14.49
C ARG A 118 -6.98 12.89 -13.10
N PRO A 119 -8.12 13.60 -12.92
CA PRO A 119 -8.56 13.94 -11.57
C PRO A 119 -8.68 12.63 -10.78
N GLY A 120 -7.96 12.56 -9.64
CA GLY A 120 -7.75 11.31 -8.92
C GLY A 120 -9.03 10.53 -8.65
N HIS A 121 -8.95 9.20 -8.68
CA HIS A 121 -10.07 8.34 -8.32
C HIS A 121 -10.60 8.78 -6.95
N HIS A 122 -11.88 9.14 -6.90
CA HIS A 122 -12.53 9.47 -5.65
C HIS A 122 -12.37 8.27 -4.72
N ILE A 123 -11.65 8.44 -3.61
CA ILE A 123 -11.50 7.36 -2.64
C ILE A 123 -12.90 7.11 -2.07
N PRO A 124 -13.44 5.89 -2.17
CA PRO A 124 -14.74 5.56 -1.61
C PRO A 124 -14.82 6.01 -0.16
N ARG A 125 -15.91 6.69 0.21
CA ARG A 125 -16.03 7.37 1.51
C ARG A 125 -15.79 6.41 2.69
N PHE A 126 -16.16 5.14 2.58
CA PHE A 126 -15.91 4.13 3.61
C PHE A 126 -14.41 3.91 3.93
N LEU A 127 -13.51 4.07 2.95
CA LEU A 127 -12.07 4.00 3.16
C LEU A 127 -11.52 5.28 3.81
N LEU A 128 -12.27 6.38 3.81
CA LEU A 128 -11.87 7.65 4.42
C LEU A 128 -12.40 7.79 5.86
N LEU A 129 -13.50 7.13 6.20
CA LEU A 129 -14.11 7.22 7.53
C LEU A 129 -13.22 6.58 8.59
N SER A 130 -13.11 7.23 9.74
CA SER A 130 -12.67 6.59 11.00
C SER A 130 -13.75 5.63 11.52
N LYS A 131 -13.39 4.75 12.46
CA LYS A 131 -14.34 3.82 13.08
C LYS A 131 -15.50 4.57 13.75
N GLU A 132 -15.20 5.69 14.40
CA GLU A 132 -16.18 6.54 15.08
C GLU A 132 -17.14 7.19 14.07
N GLN A 133 -16.60 7.74 12.98
CA GLN A 133 -17.43 8.35 11.93
C GLN A 133 -18.29 7.30 11.21
N ALA A 134 -17.75 6.12 10.94
CA ALA A 134 -18.49 5.01 10.35
C ALA A 134 -19.62 4.54 11.28
N ALA A 135 -19.34 4.39 12.58
CA ALA A 135 -20.32 3.99 13.58
C ALA A 135 -21.50 4.97 13.64
N VAL A 136 -21.24 6.28 13.64
CA VAL A 136 -22.30 7.31 13.63
C VAL A 136 -23.18 7.17 12.39
N LEU A 137 -22.58 6.97 11.21
CA LEU A 137 -23.32 6.82 9.96
C LEU A 137 -24.22 5.57 9.97
N ILE A 138 -23.68 4.43 10.40
CA ILE A 138 -24.40 3.15 10.49
C ILE A 138 -25.55 3.26 11.51
N GLN A 139 -25.29 3.84 12.68
CA GLN A 139 -26.29 4.02 13.73
C GLN A 139 -27.42 4.95 13.28
N ALA A 140 -27.10 6.04 12.59
CA ALA A 140 -28.10 6.97 12.06
C ALA A 140 -29.01 6.29 11.04
N PHE A 141 -28.43 5.50 10.12
CA PHE A 141 -29.19 4.71 9.15
C PHE A 141 -30.13 3.73 9.83
N TRP A 142 -29.65 2.96 10.81
CA TRP A 142 -30.47 1.99 11.55
C TRP A 142 -31.63 2.63 12.31
N ARG A 143 -31.39 3.78 12.96
CA ARG A 143 -32.46 4.54 13.65
C ARG A 143 -33.53 5.01 12.67
N GLY A 144 -33.12 5.48 11.49
CA GLY A 144 -34.04 5.88 10.42
C GLY A 144 -34.86 4.70 9.89
N TYR A 145 -34.22 3.58 9.58
CA TYR A 145 -34.91 2.35 9.15
C TYR A 145 -35.94 1.86 10.18
N LYS A 146 -35.60 1.91 11.47
CA LYS A 146 -36.49 1.49 12.56
C LYS A 146 -37.69 2.42 12.74
N ALA A 147 -37.57 3.70 12.42
CA ALA A 147 -38.66 4.68 12.50
C ALA A 147 -39.56 4.67 11.24
N ALA A 148 -39.05 4.17 10.11
CA ALA A 148 -39.78 4.05 8.84
C ALA A 148 -40.54 2.72 8.70
N ARG A 149 -40.42 1.81 9.67
CA ARG A 149 -41.14 0.54 9.79
C ARG A 149 -42.16 0.63 10.91
#